data_AF-A0A7L5XXS4-F1
#
_entry.id   AF-A0A7L5XXS4-F1
#
_cell.length_a   1.000
_cell.length_b   1.000
_cell.length_c   1.000
_cell.angle_alpha   90.00
_cell.angle_beta   90.00
_cell.angle_gamma   90.00
#
_symmetry.space_group_name_H-M   'P 1'
#
loop_
_entity.id
_entity.type
_entity.pdbx_description
1 polymer ?
#
loop_
_entity_poly.entity_id
_entity_poly.type
_entity_poly.pdbx_seq_one_letter_code
_entity_poly.pdbx_strand_id
1 'polypeptide(L)'
;MGMLARLIWPPRPSAAATASFAAACAGVAAGLVWRAPDVWLVALFLAVIVTASRLTGPLADALAARPLVRLGEESYALYLVHVFVFGLVFRAAGALARLGLPGWALTVGAIAAALVAASALHRFVEAPANRLLRPCARRALFI
;
A
#
# COMPACT_ATOMS: atom_id res chain seq x y z
N MET A 1 31.68 7.53 -15.90
CA MET A 1 32.03 6.15 -15.46
C MET A 1 30.83 5.26 -15.09
N GLY A 2 29.56 5.71 -15.15
CA GLY A 2 28.39 4.86 -14.83
C GLY A 2 27.63 4.26 -16.02
N MET A 3 27.82 4.79 -17.23
CA MET A 3 27.05 4.37 -18.42
C MET A 3 27.62 3.10 -19.07
N LEU A 4 28.93 2.88 -18.97
CA LEU A 4 29.61 1.68 -19.50
C LEU A 4 29.40 0.44 -18.62
N ALA A 5 29.20 0.63 -17.30
CA ALA A 5 28.88 -0.48 -16.38
C ALA A 5 27.50 -1.10 -16.65
N ARG A 6 26.53 -0.29 -17.10
CA ARG A 6 25.19 -0.75 -17.50
C ARG A 6 25.16 -1.53 -18.83
N LEU A 7 26.23 -1.41 -19.63
CA LEU A 7 26.36 -2.10 -20.92
C LEU A 7 27.00 -3.49 -20.76
N ILE A 8 27.89 -3.66 -19.77
CA ILE A 8 28.60 -4.92 -19.48
C ILE A 8 27.72 -5.87 -18.64
N TRP A 9 26.79 -5.33 -17.85
CA TRP A 9 25.80 -6.12 -17.12
C TRP A 9 24.39 -5.64 -17.47
N PRO A 10 23.75 -6.14 -18.55
CA PRO A 10 22.30 -6.06 -18.61
C PRO A 10 21.80 -6.94 -17.45
N PRO A 11 21.13 -6.40 -16.42
CA PRO A 11 20.47 -7.26 -15.45
C PRO A 11 19.34 -7.95 -16.22
N ARG A 12 19.62 -9.14 -16.75
CA ARG A 12 18.57 -10.10 -17.07
C ARG A 12 17.72 -10.16 -15.80
N PRO A 13 16.38 -9.99 -15.86
CA PRO A 13 15.56 -10.32 -14.70
C PRO A 13 15.99 -11.73 -14.33
N SER A 14 16.60 -11.92 -13.16
CA SER A 14 17.02 -13.26 -12.79
C SER A 14 15.71 -14.03 -12.73
N ALA A 15 15.50 -14.99 -13.65
CA ALA A 15 14.22 -15.68 -13.78
C ALA A 15 13.78 -16.25 -12.42
N ALA A 16 14.77 -16.58 -11.57
CA ALA A 16 14.62 -16.92 -10.16
C ALA A 16 13.95 -15.83 -9.28
N ALA A 17 14.30 -14.55 -9.41
CA ALA A 17 13.66 -13.47 -8.66
C ALA A 17 12.19 -13.28 -9.08
N THR A 18 11.92 -13.28 -10.38
CA THR A 18 10.54 -13.18 -10.89
C THR A 18 9.70 -14.40 -10.49
N ALA A 19 10.26 -15.61 -10.59
CA ALA A 19 9.59 -16.84 -10.20
C ALA A 19 9.30 -16.88 -8.69
N SER A 20 10.25 -16.49 -7.84
CA SER A 20 10.04 -16.45 -6.39
C SER A 20 9.01 -15.41 -5.96
N PHE A 21 8.99 -14.24 -6.59
CA PHE A 21 7.94 -13.25 -6.39
C PHE A 21 6.56 -13.76 -6.81
N ALA A 22 6.45 -14.35 -8.01
CA ALA A 22 5.21 -14.93 -8.50
C ALA A 22 4.70 -16.07 -7.60
N ALA A 23 5.60 -16.94 -7.11
CA ALA A 23 5.27 -17.99 -6.18
C ALA A 23 4.78 -17.44 -4.83
N ALA A 24 5.40 -16.39 -4.30
CA ALA A 24 4.95 -15.73 -3.08
C ALA A 24 3.55 -15.11 -3.25
N CYS A 25 3.30 -14.43 -4.38
CA CYS A 25 1.98 -13.89 -4.70
C CYS A 25 0.91 -14.99 -4.84
N ALA A 26 1.24 -16.10 -5.51
CA ALA A 26 0.36 -17.25 -5.62
C ALA A 26 0.07 -17.89 -4.25
N GLY A 27 1.08 -17.95 -3.38
CA GLY A 27 0.94 -18.40 -2.00
C GLY A 27 -0.03 -17.54 -1.19
N VAL A 28 0.08 -16.20 -1.29
CA VAL A 28 -0.89 -15.28 -0.67
C VAL A 28 -2.29 -15.52 -1.21
N ALA A 29 -2.45 -15.60 -2.54
CA ALA A 29 -3.75 -15.84 -3.16
C ALA A 29 -4.38 -17.15 -2.70
N ALA A 30 -3.60 -18.23 -2.67
CA ALA A 30 -4.04 -19.52 -2.11
C ALA A 30 -4.40 -19.38 -0.63
N GLY A 31 -3.55 -18.74 0.18
CA GLY A 31 -3.84 -18.50 1.60
C GLY A 31 -5.17 -17.78 1.82
N LEU A 32 -5.50 -16.79 0.98
CA LEU A 32 -6.77 -16.07 1.04
C LEU A 32 -7.96 -16.94 0.62
N VAL A 33 -7.85 -17.71 -0.47
CA VAL A 33 -8.92 -18.61 -0.95
C VAL A 33 -9.21 -19.71 0.08
N TRP A 34 -8.17 -20.27 0.67
CA TRP A 34 -8.25 -21.38 1.62
C TRP A 34 -8.40 -20.92 3.08
N ARG A 35 -8.53 -19.61 3.32
CA ARG A 35 -8.68 -19.00 4.65
C ARG A 35 -7.60 -19.49 5.64
N ALA A 36 -6.36 -19.47 5.19
CA ALA A 36 -5.21 -19.80 6.02
C ALA A 36 -5.16 -18.91 7.28
N PRO A 37 -4.65 -19.42 8.40
CA PRO A 37 -4.47 -18.62 9.62
C PRO A 37 -3.69 -17.32 9.36
N ASP A 38 -4.06 -16.25 10.05
CA ASP A 38 -3.48 -14.91 9.83
C ASP A 38 -1.96 -14.88 9.94
N VAL A 39 -1.38 -15.69 10.84
CA VAL A 39 0.08 -15.82 11.01
C VAL A 39 0.76 -16.26 9.71
N TRP A 40 0.16 -17.20 8.98
CA TRP A 40 0.70 -17.66 7.69
C TRP A 40 0.56 -16.60 6.61
N LEU A 41 -0.56 -15.87 6.58
CA LEU A 41 -0.74 -14.76 5.65
C LEU A 41 0.30 -13.67 5.87
N VAL A 42 0.59 -13.31 7.13
CA VAL A 42 1.64 -12.34 7.46
C VAL A 42 3.02 -12.82 6.95
N ALA A 43 3.36 -14.09 7.17
CA ALA A 43 4.62 -14.66 6.68
C ALA A 43 4.70 -14.64 5.13
N LEU A 44 3.60 -14.94 4.44
CA LEU A 44 3.53 -14.90 2.98
C LEU A 44 3.65 -13.47 2.43
N PHE A 45 3.00 -12.49 3.07
CA PHE A 45 3.16 -11.08 2.71
C PHE A 45 4.59 -10.60 2.92
N LEU A 46 5.26 -11.02 3.99
CA LEU A 46 6.68 -10.73 4.19
C LEU A 46 7.53 -11.34 3.07
N ALA A 47 7.24 -12.58 2.65
CA ALA A 47 7.93 -13.21 1.53
C ALA A 47 7.73 -12.43 0.21
N VAL A 48 6.52 -11.91 -0.05
CA VAL A 48 6.25 -11.03 -1.20
C VAL A 48 7.13 -9.77 -1.14
N ILE A 49 7.20 -9.10 0.01
CA ILE A 49 8.01 -7.86 0.16
C ILE A 49 9.51 -8.16 -0.07
N VAL A 50 10.03 -9.22 0.55
CA VAL A 50 11.45 -9.59 0.44
C VAL A 50 11.80 -9.99 -1.00
N THR A 51 10.96 -10.78 -1.67
CA THR A 51 11.19 -11.17 -3.07
C THR A 51 11.01 -9.99 -4.03
N ALA A 52 10.06 -9.09 -3.77
CA ALA A 52 9.87 -7.86 -4.54
C ALA A 52 11.11 -6.97 -4.55
N SER A 53 11.81 -6.86 -3.41
CA SER A 53 13.05 -6.07 -3.29
C SER A 53 14.20 -6.55 -4.20
N ARG A 54 14.11 -7.79 -4.70
CA ARG A 54 15.11 -8.41 -5.59
C ARG A 54 14.73 -8.31 -7.06
N LEU A 55 13.54 -7.80 -7.38
CA LEU A 55 13.09 -7.65 -8.76
C LEU A 55 13.96 -6.62 -9.50
N THR A 56 14.26 -6.93 -10.75
CA THR A 56 14.96 -6.02 -11.68
C THR A 56 14.25 -6.06 -13.03
N GLY A 57 14.34 -4.97 -13.80
CA GLY A 57 13.73 -4.85 -15.11
C GLY A 57 12.29 -4.31 -15.09
N PRO A 58 11.49 -4.54 -16.16
CA PRO A 58 10.25 -3.80 -16.40
C PRO A 58 9.17 -4.02 -15.35
N LEU A 59 9.13 -5.21 -14.73
CA LEU A 59 8.21 -5.49 -13.62
C LEU A 59 8.56 -4.66 -12.39
N ALA A 60 9.85 -4.54 -12.06
CA ALA A 60 10.31 -3.69 -10.96
C ALA A 60 9.98 -2.22 -11.24
N ASP A 61 10.18 -1.75 -12.47
CA ASP A 61 9.84 -0.39 -12.88
C ASP A 61 8.33 -0.10 -12.79
N ALA A 62 7.50 -1.08 -13.15
CA ALA A 62 6.04 -0.97 -13.02
C ALA A 62 5.60 -0.91 -11.55
N LEU A 63 6.17 -1.74 -10.68
CA LEU A 63 5.88 -1.70 -9.23
C LEU A 63 6.41 -0.41 -8.57
N ALA A 64 7.52 0.13 -9.06
CA ALA A 64 8.10 1.39 -8.61
C ALA A 64 7.46 2.63 -9.25
N ALA A 65 6.39 2.45 -10.05
CA ALA A 65 5.72 3.57 -10.70
C ALA A 65 5.16 4.53 -9.64
N ARG A 66 5.38 5.83 -9.86
CA ARG A 66 4.91 6.92 -8.98
C ARG A 66 3.46 6.79 -8.49
N PRO A 67 2.46 6.43 -9.32
CA PRO A 67 1.09 6.28 -8.82
C PRO A 67 0.97 5.14 -7.80
N LEU A 68 1.64 4.00 -7.99
CA LEU A 68 1.61 2.87 -7.05
C LEU A 68 2.29 3.22 -5.73
N VAL A 69 3.43 3.89 -5.80
CA VAL A 69 4.15 4.36 -4.59
C VAL A 69 3.30 5.33 -3.80
N ARG A 70 2.67 6.31 -4.46
CA ARG A 70 1.75 7.25 -3.81
C ARG A 70 0.55 6.56 -3.19
N LEU A 71 -0.01 5.54 -3.85
CA LEU A 71 -1.11 4.76 -3.30
C LEU A 71 -0.70 4.03 -2.01
N GLY A 72 0.54 3.53 -1.96
CA GLY A 72 1.14 2.95 -0.76
C GLY A 72 1.32 3.96 0.38
N GLU A 73 1.78 5.17 0.05
CA GLU A 73 1.89 6.28 1.02
C GLU A 73 0.52 6.70 1.58
N GLU A 74 -0.49 6.84 0.72
CA GLU A 74 -1.87 7.17 1.12
C GLU A 74 -2.55 6.04 1.92
N SER A 75 -2.11 4.79 1.75
CA SER A 75 -2.66 3.63 2.50
C SER A 75 -2.45 3.75 4.01
N TYR A 76 -1.38 4.41 4.45
CA TYR A 76 -1.16 4.67 5.87
C TYR A 76 -2.17 5.68 6.43
N ALA A 77 -2.40 6.79 5.72
CA ALA A 77 -3.44 7.76 6.08
C ALA A 77 -4.83 7.11 6.10
N LEU A 78 -5.10 6.21 5.14
CA LEU A 78 -6.35 5.44 5.10
C LEU A 78 -6.47 4.52 6.33
N TYR A 79 -5.40 3.83 6.73
CA TYR A 79 -5.40 3.02 7.95
C TYR A 79 -5.75 3.84 9.20
N LEU A 80 -5.26 5.08 9.32
CA LEU A 80 -5.59 5.92 10.48
C LEU A 80 -7.05 6.40 10.46
N VAL A 81 -7.59 6.71 9.28
CA VAL A 81 -8.89 7.40 9.15
C VAL A 81 -10.07 6.45 8.99
N HIS A 82 -9.89 5.29 8.36
CA HIS A 82 -11.01 4.41 8.00
C HIS A 82 -11.82 3.95 9.22
N VAL A 83 -11.19 3.73 10.39
CA VAL A 83 -11.90 3.32 11.61
C VAL A 83 -12.91 4.38 12.08
N PHE A 84 -12.55 5.66 11.96
CA PHE A 84 -13.43 6.78 12.31
C PHE A 84 -14.56 6.94 11.30
N VAL A 85 -14.23 6.83 10.01
CA VAL A 85 -15.21 6.96 8.92
C VAL A 85 -16.22 5.82 8.99
N PHE A 86 -15.76 4.57 9.10
CA PHE A 86 -16.65 3.43 9.23
C PHE A 86 -17.46 3.50 10.51
N GLY A 87 -16.86 3.87 11.65
CA GLY A 87 -17.59 4.08 12.89
C GLY A 87 -18.71 5.12 12.78
N LEU A 88 -18.46 6.22 12.06
CA LEU A 88 -19.44 7.28 11.82
C LEU A 88 -20.56 6.80 10.87
N VAL A 89 -20.20 6.14 9.78
CA VAL A 89 -21.18 5.61 8.81
C VAL A 89 -22.05 4.53 9.47
N PHE A 90 -21.48 3.62 10.26
CA PHE A 90 -22.25 2.61 10.99
C PHE A 90 -23.20 3.23 12.02
N ARG A 91 -22.77 4.27 12.74
CA ARG A 91 -23.68 5.03 13.63
C ARG A 91 -24.81 5.71 12.87
N ALA A 92 -24.51 6.27 11.69
CA ALA A 92 -25.50 6.93 10.85
C ALA A 92 -26.35 5.94 10.02
N ALA A 93 -26.01 4.65 9.99
CA ALA A 93 -26.63 3.66 9.10
C ALA A 93 -28.15 3.55 9.32
N GLY A 94 -28.62 3.64 10.56
CA GLY A 94 -30.06 3.63 10.86
C GLY A 94 -30.82 4.84 10.28
N ALA A 95 -30.17 6.00 10.21
CA ALA A 95 -30.74 7.19 9.57
C ALA A 95 -30.62 7.11 8.04
N LEU A 96 -29.48 6.63 7.52
CA LEU A 96 -29.24 6.45 6.09
C LEU A 96 -30.12 5.35 5.48
N ALA A 97 -30.46 4.31 6.22
CA ALA A 97 -31.38 3.26 5.78
C ALA A 97 -32.79 3.81 5.48
N ARG A 98 -33.20 4.90 6.15
CA ARG A 98 -34.49 5.58 5.88
C ARG A 98 -34.52 6.27 4.52
N LEU A 99 -33.37 6.49 3.88
CA LEU A 99 -33.26 7.02 2.52
C LEU A 99 -33.52 5.95 1.45
N GLY A 100 -33.84 4.71 1.85
CA GLY A 100 -34.12 3.61 0.91
C GLY A 100 -32.89 3.13 0.13
N LEU A 101 -31.68 3.52 0.54
CA LEU A 101 -30.45 3.14 -0.14
C LEU A 101 -30.13 1.67 0.11
N PRO A 102 -29.73 0.91 -0.92
CA PRO A 102 -29.32 -0.48 -0.75
C PRO A 102 -27.99 -0.55 0.04
N GLY A 103 -27.81 -1.61 0.82
CA GLY A 103 -26.65 -1.75 1.72
C GLY A 103 -25.28 -1.63 1.03
N TRP A 104 -25.16 -2.08 -0.22
CA TRP A 104 -23.92 -1.93 -1.00
C TRP A 104 -23.58 -0.46 -1.30
N ALA A 105 -24.58 0.40 -1.48
CA ALA A 105 -24.36 1.83 -1.74
C ALA A 105 -23.80 2.53 -0.50
N LEU A 106 -24.24 2.10 0.70
CA LEU A 106 -23.65 2.56 1.96
C LEU A 106 -22.18 2.15 2.08
N THR A 107 -21.86 0.90 1.74
CA THR A 107 -20.47 0.41 1.75
C THR A 107 -19.58 1.16 0.77
N VAL A 108 -20.03 1.33 -0.48
CA VAL A 108 -19.28 2.08 -1.50
C VAL A 108 -19.11 3.54 -1.07
N GLY A 109 -20.16 4.17 -0.54
CA GLY A 109 -20.10 5.53 -0.01
C GLY A 109 -19.12 5.66 1.17
N ALA A 110 -19.10 4.67 2.07
CA ALA A 110 -18.16 4.64 3.20
C ALA A 110 -16.70 4.52 2.72
N ILE A 111 -16.44 3.65 1.75
CA ILE A 111 -15.10 3.49 1.16
C ILE A 111 -14.68 4.79 0.46
N ALA A 112 -15.56 5.39 -0.34
CA ALA A 112 -15.28 6.65 -1.00
C ALA A 112 -15.00 7.78 0.00
N ALA A 113 -15.80 7.87 1.07
CA ALA A 113 -15.58 8.84 2.15
C ALA A 113 -14.24 8.61 2.85
N ALA A 114 -13.87 7.35 3.11
CA ALA A 114 -12.59 7.01 3.73
C ALA A 114 -11.41 7.39 2.84
N LEU A 115 -11.49 7.12 1.52
CA LEU A 115 -10.46 7.51 0.56
C LEU A 115 -10.32 9.03 0.44
N VAL A 116 -11.44 9.77 0.38
CA VAL A 116 -11.42 11.24 0.34
C VAL A 116 -10.80 11.80 1.61
N ALA A 117 -11.20 11.29 2.78
CA ALA A 117 -10.66 11.74 4.06
C ALA A 117 -9.18 11.37 4.21
N ALA A 118 -8.76 10.19 3.76
CA ALA A 118 -7.36 9.78 3.73
C ALA A 118 -6.52 10.68 2.82
N SER A 119 -6.98 10.97 1.60
CA SER A 119 -6.27 11.85 0.67
C SER A 119 -6.16 13.28 1.21
N ALA A 120 -7.21 13.78 1.86
CA ALA A 120 -7.18 15.06 2.55
C ALA A 120 -6.17 15.06 3.70
N LEU A 121 -6.20 14.05 4.59
CA LEU A 121 -5.26 13.94 5.70
C LEU A 121 -3.80 13.86 5.20
N HIS A 122 -3.56 13.05 4.16
CA HIS A 122 -2.25 12.89 3.57
C HIS A 122 -1.70 14.23 3.03
N ARG A 123 -2.51 14.98 2.29
CA ARG A 123 -2.11 16.28 1.71
C ARG A 123 -1.95 17.39 2.74
N PHE A 124 -2.84 17.46 3.73
CA PHE A 124 -2.91 18.60 4.65
C PHE A 124 -2.17 18.38 5.98
N VAL A 125 -1.88 17.14 6.36
CA VAL A 125 -1.22 16.82 7.63
C VAL A 125 0.10 16.09 7.39
N GLU A 126 0.08 14.95 6.69
CA GLU A 126 1.30 14.13 6.55
C GLU A 126 2.36 14.79 5.67
N ALA A 127 1.99 15.30 4.50
CA ALA A 127 2.91 15.99 3.61
C ALA A 127 3.58 17.22 4.26
N PRO A 128 2.84 18.14 4.94
CA PRO A 128 3.47 19.24 5.65
C PRO A 128 4.25 18.79 6.89
N ALA A 129 3.76 17.83 7.67
CA ALA A 129 4.49 17.30 8.83
C ALA A 129 5.83 16.68 8.40
N ASN A 130 5.85 15.87 7.34
CA ASN A 130 7.09 15.31 6.80
C ASN A 130 8.05 16.41 6.30
N ARG A 131 7.53 17.48 5.69
CA ARG A 131 8.36 18.60 5.26
C ARG A 131 8.96 19.37 6.44
N LEU A 132 8.23 19.52 7.55
CA LEU A 132 8.69 20.21 8.76
C LEU A 132 9.64 19.35 9.60
N LEU A 133 9.45 18.04 9.64
CA LEU A 133 10.22 17.11 10.49
C LEU A 133 11.48 16.57 9.81
N ARG A 134 11.52 16.50 8.48
CA ARG A 134 12.70 16.02 7.71
C ARG A 134 14.01 16.75 8.07
N PRO A 135 14.05 18.10 8.20
CA PRO A 135 15.26 18.81 8.62
C PRO A 135 15.68 18.48 10.06
N CYS A 136 14.72 18.28 10.97
CA CYS A 136 14.98 17.99 12.38
C CYS A 136 15.55 16.58 12.59
N ALA A 137 14.99 15.58 11.92
CA ALA A 137 15.49 14.20 11.98
C ALA A 137 16.93 14.07 11.45
N ARG A 138 17.28 14.87 10.43
CA ARG A 138 18.64 14.88 9.86
C ARG A 138 19.67 15.56 10.76
N ARG A 139 19.25 16.41 11.71
CA ARG A 139 20.15 17.00 12.73
C ARG A 139 20.38 16.07 13.92
N ALA A 140 19.37 15.29 14.32
CA ALA A 140 19.48 14.36 15.45
C ALA A 140 20.40 13.14 15.17
N LEU A 141 20.65 12.81 13.89
CA LEU A 141 21.53 11.72 13.47
C LEU A 141 23.01 12.11 13.36
N PHE A 142 23.34 13.40 13.56
CA PHE A 142 24.71 13.94 13.52
C PHE A 142 25.12 14.55 14.88
N ILE A 143 24.41 14.22 15.95
CA ILE A 143 24.76 14.50 17.36
C ILE A 143 24.96 13.15 18.04
#